data_AF-G2FXX0-F1
#
_entry.id   AF-G2FXX0-F1
#
_cell.length_a   1.000
_cell.length_b   1.000
_cell.length_c   1.000
_cell.angle_alpha   90.00
_cell.angle_beta   90.00
_cell.angle_gamma   90.00
#
_symmetry.space_group_name_H-M   'P 1'
#
loop_
_entity.id
_entity.type
_entity.pdbx_description
1 polymer ?
#
loop_
_entity_poly.entity_id
_entity_poly.type
_entity_poly.pdbx_seq_one_letter_code
_entity_poly.pdbx_strand_id
1 'polypeptide(L)' 'MKVKIFSSPDSRILEKEVNQWLEDNSWLKVTNIAQSTGTSTVISIWYTEPNVPILG' A
#
# COMPACT_ATOMS: atom_id res chain seq x y z
N MET A 1 11.45 6.75 3.60
CA MET A 1 10.01 6.75 3.26
C MET A 1 9.86 6.03 1.92
N LYS A 2 9.02 5.00 1.84
CA LYS A 2 8.81 4.19 0.62
C LYS A 2 7.38 4.40 0.13
N VAL A 3 7.13 4.13 -1.16
CA VAL A 3 5.81 4.23 -1.77
C VAL A 3 5.47 2.95 -2.52
N LYS A 4 4.25 2.45 -2.34
CA LYS A 4 3.68 1.35 -3.10
C LYS A 4 2.53 1.90 -3.94
N ILE A 5 2.55 1.64 -5.24
CA ILE A 5 1.53 2.10 -6.18
C ILE A 5 0.77 0.88 -6.67
N PHE A 6 -0.54 0.96 -6.62
CA PHE A 6 -1.48 -0.01 -7.16
C PHE A 6 -2.29 0.67 -8.24
N SER A 7 -2.49 0.01 -9.38
CA SER A 7 -3.29 0.54 -10.47
C SER A 7 -4.04 -0.59 -11.15
N SER A 8 -5.35 -0.43 -11.28
CA SER A 8 -6.19 -1.40 -11.98
C SER A 8 -7.38 -0.70 -12.62
N PRO A 9 -7.82 -1.16 -13.80
CA PRO A 9 -9.09 -0.74 -14.40
C PRO A 9 -10.30 -1.29 -13.62
N ASP A 10 -10.15 -2.40 -12.89
CA ASP A 10 -11.17 -2.97 -12.02
C ASP A 10 -10.89 -2.67 -10.55
N SER A 11 -11.78 -1.91 -9.92
CA SER A 11 -11.68 -1.49 -8.52
C SER A 11 -11.75 -2.65 -7.54
N ARG A 12 -12.43 -3.75 -7.87
CA ARG A 12 -12.57 -4.92 -6.99
C ARG A 12 -11.25 -5.69 -6.86
N ILE A 13 -10.53 -5.81 -7.99
CA ILE A 13 -9.20 -6.42 -8.01
C ILE A 13 -8.24 -5.54 -7.22
N LEU A 14 -8.31 -4.22 -7.41
CA LEU A 14 -7.47 -3.26 -6.71
C LEU A 14 -7.64 -3.32 -5.19
N GLU A 15 -8.89 -3.35 -4.72
CA GLU A 15 -9.20 -3.45 -3.30
C GLU A 15 -8.62 -4.74 -2.69
N LYS A 16 -8.79 -5.87 -3.38
CA LYS A 16 -8.24 -7.15 -2.93
C LYS A 16 -6.71 -7.12 -2.84
N GLU A 17 -6.04 -6.59 -3.85
CA GLU A 17 -4.58 -6.49 -3.89
C GLU A 17 -4.03 -5.56 -2.80
N VAL A 18 -4.67 -4.42 -2.59
CA VAL A 18 -4.29 -3.46 -1.53
C VAL A 18 -4.47 -4.09 -0.15
N ASN A 19 -5.61 -4.72 0.10
CA ASN A 19 -5.89 -5.36 1.39
C ASN A 19 -4.92 -6.51 1.66
N GLN A 20 -4.68 -7.39 0.68
CA GLN A 20 -3.72 -8.47 0.82
C GLN A 20 -2.32 -7.95 1.14
N TRP A 21 -1.88 -6.90 0.43
CA TRP A 21 -0.56 -6.32 0.68
C TRP A 21 -0.45 -5.70 2.08
N LEU A 22 -1.51 -5.06 2.58
CA LEU A 22 -1.53 -4.51 3.93
C LEU A 22 -1.50 -5.61 5.01
N GLU A 23 -2.17 -6.74 4.79
CA GLU A 23 -2.13 -7.89 5.69
C GLU A 23 -0.73 -8.51 5.74
N ASP A 24 -0.15 -8.81 4.57
CA ASP A 24 1.20 -9.37 4.43
C ASP A 24 2.28 -8.46 5.04
N ASN A 25 2.02 -7.15 5.05
CA ASN A 25 2.92 -6.13 5.54
C ASN A 25 2.37 -5.35 6.74
N SER A 26 1.62 -6.02 7.61
CA SER A 26 0.99 -5.45 8.81
C SER A 26 1.98 -4.79 9.79
N TRP A 27 3.26 -5.10 9.67
CA TRP A 27 4.36 -4.50 10.44
C TRP A 27 4.80 -3.11 9.90
N LEU A 28 4.38 -2.73 8.69
CA LEU A 28 4.69 -1.42 8.11
C LEU A 28 3.81 -0.34 8.73
N LYS A 29 4.40 0.82 8.99
CA LYS A 29 3.63 2.01 9.35
C LYS A 29 3.23 2.77 8.09
N VAL A 30 1.96 2.72 7.73
CA VAL A 30 1.39 3.55 6.66
C VAL A 30 1.35 5.01 7.11
N THR A 31 1.90 5.90 6.28
CA THR A 31 1.99 7.34 6.57
C THR A 31 1.00 8.17 5.77
N ASN A 32 0.64 7.74 4.55
CA ASN A 32 -0.30 8.43 3.70
C ASN A 32 -0.92 7.46 2.68
N ILE A 33 -2.16 7.71 2.28
CA ILE A 33 -2.85 7.00 1.20
C ILE A 33 -3.47 8.07 0.29
N ALA A 34 -3.12 8.06 -0.98
CA ALA A 34 -3.73 8.91 -2.00
C ALA A 34 -4.39 8.03 -3.06
N GLN A 35 -5.57 8.43 -3.49
CA GLN A 35 -6.30 7.79 -4.57
C GLN A 35 -6.54 8.79 -5.68
N SER A 36 -6.33 8.35 -6.92
CA SER A 36 -6.74 9.08 -8.12
C SER A 36 -7.71 8.21 -8.91
N THR A 37 -8.88 8.77 -9.18
CA THR A 37 -9.93 8.13 -9.98
C THR A 37 -10.06 8.87 -11.30
N GLY A 38 -9.57 8.28 -12.38
CA GLY A 38 -9.72 8.76 -13.74
C GLY A 38 -10.26 7.65 -14.65
N THR A 39 -9.63 7.44 -15.81
CA THR A 39 -9.89 6.28 -16.68
C THR A 39 -9.43 4.94 -16.07
N SER A 40 -8.52 4.98 -15.09
CA SER A 40 -8.12 3.84 -14.27
C SER A 40 -8.01 4.31 -12.81
N THR A 41 -8.32 3.42 -11.86
CA THR A 41 -8.13 3.74 -10.44
C THR A 41 -6.68 3.48 -10.05
N VAL A 42 -6.06 4.46 -9.40
CA VAL A 42 -4.69 4.37 -8.90
C VAL A 42 -4.68 4.70 -7.41
N ILE A 43 -4.07 3.84 -6.61
CA ILE A 43 -3.88 4.01 -5.16
C ILE A 43 -2.38 4.05 -4.88
N SER A 44 -1.92 5.09 -4.20
CA SER A 44 -0.54 5.24 -3.74
C SER A 44 -0.50 5.21 -2.22
N ILE A 45 0.27 4.29 -1.65
CA ILE A 45 0.44 4.11 -0.22
C ILE A 45 1.88 4.44 0.15
N TRP A 46 2.07 5.47 0.97
CA TRP A 46 3.35 5.78 1.58
C TRP A 46 3.47 5.05 2.90
N TYR A 47 4.64 4.48 3.15
CA TYR A 47 4.91 3.73 4.36
C TYR A 47 6.35 3.87 4.83
N THR A 48 6.54 3.56 6.11
CA THR A 48 7.83 3.49 6.78
C THR A 48 7.98 2.13 7.42
N GLU A 49 9.13 1.51 7.20
CA GLU A 49 9.53 0.30 7.89
C GLU A 49 9.92 0.68 9.33
N PRO A 50 9.37 0.01 10.37
CA PRO A 50 9.81 0.23 11.73
C PRO A 50 11.29 -0.13 11.83
N ASN A 51 12.05 0.73 12.52
CA ASN A 51 13.45 0.45 12.83
C ASN A 51 13.51 -0.54 14.00
N VAL A 52 13.28 -1.81 13.71
CA VAL A 52 13.37 -2.88 14.71
C VAL A 52 14.85 -3.27 14.84
N PRO A 53 15.44 -3.22 16.04
CA PRO A 53 16.77 -3.77 16.26
C PRO A 53 16.74 -5.26 15.92
N ILE A 54 17.65 -5.70 15.06
CA ILE A 54 17.83 -7.14 14.81
C ILE A 54 18.31 -7.73 16.14
N LEU A 55 17.46 -8.51 16.81
CA LEU A 55 17.89 -9.36 17.91
C LEU A 55 18.65 -10.52 17.26
N GLY A 56 19.97 -10.36 17.17
CA GLY A 56 20.90 -11.39 16.73
C GLY A 56 21.08 -12.50 17.75
#